data_AF-A0A161T0A4-F1
#
_entry.id   AF-A0A161T0A4-F1
#
_cell.length_a   1.000
_cell.length_b   1.000
_cell.length_c   1.000
_cell.angle_alpha   90.00
_cell.angle_beta   90.00
_cell.angle_gamma   90.00
#
_symmetry.space_group_name_H-M   'P 1'
#
loop_
_entity.id
_entity.type
_entity.pdbx_description
1 polymer ?
#
loop_
_entity_poly.entity_id
_entity_poly.type
_entity_poly.pdbx_seq_one_letter_code
_entity_poly.pdbx_strand_id
1 'polypeptide(L)'
;MLAAILADASRGLLDGGRRTIAAAGEPAGALRDLIRFHVDFALANADVIRVQDRDLGSLDEADAHEVRRLQREYVELWVGVLARLRPDRAESELRIRAHAAFGLINSTPHSARIHGRRPADRVVRGILEDMAWSSLTS
;
A
#
# COMPACT_ATOMS: atom_id res chain seq x y z
N MET A 1 21.99 5.10 5.26
CA MET A 1 21.65 3.75 4.77
C MET A 1 20.16 3.44 4.93
N LEU A 2 19.58 3.69 6.11
CA LEU A 2 18.15 3.51 6.35
C LEU A 2 17.24 4.33 5.42
N ALA A 3 17.51 5.63 5.31
CA ALA A 3 16.77 6.54 4.43
C ALA A 3 16.74 6.05 2.98
N ALA A 4 17.88 5.54 2.47
CA ALA A 4 17.98 5.01 1.12
C ALA A 4 17.08 3.79 0.90
N ILE A 5 17.01 2.86 1.87
CA ILE A 5 16.12 1.69 1.80
C ILE A 5 14.64 2.12 1.73
N LEU A 6 14.25 3.07 2.59
CA LEU A 6 12.87 3.58 2.61
C LEU A 6 12.52 4.38 1.34
N ALA A 7 13.46 5.17 0.83
CA ALA A 7 13.29 5.91 -0.41
C ALA A 7 13.19 4.97 -1.62
N ASP A 8 14.05 3.96 -1.73
CA ASP A 8 14.02 2.97 -2.81
C ASP A 8 12.73 2.15 -2.77
N ALA A 9 12.30 1.70 -1.59
CA ALA A 9 11.03 0.99 -1.44
C ALA A 9 9.83 1.88 -1.83
N SER A 10 9.82 3.15 -1.39
CA SER A 10 8.74 4.09 -1.72
C SER A 10 8.70 4.42 -3.21
N ARG A 11 9.87 4.55 -3.86
CA ARG A 11 9.99 4.77 -5.30
C ARG A 11 9.55 3.53 -6.09
N GLY A 12 9.95 2.35 -5.64
CA GLY A 12 9.52 1.08 -6.21
C GLY A 12 8.00 0.90 -6.16
N LEU A 13 7.37 1.24 -5.03
CA LEU A 13 5.91 1.28 -4.89
C LEU A 13 5.26 2.26 -5.86
N LEU A 14 5.77 3.49 -5.93
CA LEU A 14 5.22 4.53 -6.80
C LEU A 14 5.30 4.15 -8.28
N ASP A 15 6.47 3.76 -8.75
CA ASP A 15 6.70 3.42 -10.15
C ASP A 15 6.00 2.11 -10.54
N GLY A 16 5.98 1.14 -9.63
CA GLY A 16 5.22 -0.10 -9.80
C GLY A 16 3.71 0.17 -9.89
N GLY A 17 3.16 0.97 -8.99
CA GLY A 17 1.76 1.38 -9.02
C GLY A 17 1.37 2.08 -10.32
N ARG A 18 2.21 3.01 -10.81
CA ARG A 18 2.01 3.67 -12.11
C ARG A 18 1.95 2.67 -13.26
N ARG A 19 2.88 1.70 -13.32
CA ARG A 19 2.88 0.66 -14.35
C ARG A 19 1.64 -0.23 -14.28
N THR A 20 1.24 -0.63 -13.07
CA THR A 20 0.04 -1.43 -12.83
C THR A 20 -1.21 -0.73 -13.36
N ILE A 21 -1.38 0.56 -13.04
CA ILE A 21 -2.52 1.36 -13.52
C ILE A 21 -2.48 1.52 -15.04
N ALA A 22 -1.31 1.79 -15.62
CA ALA A 22 -1.16 2.00 -17.06
C ALA A 22 -1.46 0.73 -17.88
N ALA A 23 -1.20 -0.45 -17.32
CA ALA A 23 -1.50 -1.73 -17.96
C ALA A 23 -2.98 -2.13 -17.84
N ALA A 24 -3.74 -1.53 -16.92
CA ALA A 24 -5.13 -1.89 -16.66
C ALA A 24 -6.09 -1.22 -17.65
N GLY A 25 -7.05 -1.99 -18.16
CA GLY A 25 -8.05 -1.50 -19.12
C GLY A 25 -9.20 -0.71 -18.49
N GLU A 26 -9.59 -1.02 -17.26
CA GLU A 26 -10.76 -0.46 -16.59
C GLU A 26 -10.49 -0.13 -15.10
N PRO A 27 -11.21 0.83 -14.48
CA PRO A 27 -10.94 1.26 -13.10
C PRO A 27 -11.00 0.13 -12.06
N ALA A 28 -11.97 -0.78 -12.19
CA ALA A 28 -12.10 -1.94 -11.29
C ALA A 28 -10.90 -2.89 -11.41
N GLY A 29 -10.44 -3.17 -12.63
CA GLY A 29 -9.23 -3.95 -12.89
C GLY A 29 -8.00 -3.28 -12.31
N ALA A 30 -7.83 -1.97 -12.55
CA ALA A 30 -6.71 -1.19 -12.01
C ALA A 30 -6.65 -1.26 -10.48
N LEU A 31 -7.81 -1.18 -9.80
CA LEU A 31 -7.87 -1.30 -8.35
C LEU A 31 -7.49 -2.70 -7.85
N ARG A 32 -7.99 -3.77 -8.50
CA ARG A 32 -7.62 -5.16 -8.15
C ARG A 32 -6.12 -5.39 -8.32
N ASP A 33 -5.55 -4.89 -9.40
CA ASP A 33 -4.13 -5.08 -9.68
C ASP A 33 -3.25 -4.25 -8.73
N LEU A 34 -3.68 -3.04 -8.35
CA LEU A 34 -3.02 -2.25 -7.31
C LEU A 34 -3.05 -2.94 -5.95
N ILE A 35 -4.20 -3.51 -5.56
CA ILE A 35 -4.34 -4.29 -4.33
C ILE A 35 -3.37 -5.45 -4.33
N ARG A 36 -3.36 -6.27 -5.38
CA ARG A 36 -2.45 -7.41 -5.52
C ARG A 36 -0.99 -6.97 -5.42
N PHE A 37 -0.63 -5.92 -6.16
CA PHE A 37 0.72 -5.35 -6.14
C PHE A 37 1.16 -4.89 -4.74
N HIS A 38 0.28 -4.22 -4.00
CA HIS A 38 0.61 -3.74 -2.66
C HIS A 38 0.66 -4.87 -1.62
N VAL A 39 -0.22 -5.87 -1.74
CA VAL A 39 -0.18 -7.08 -0.90
C VAL A 39 1.11 -7.87 -1.16
N ASP A 40 1.53 -8.02 -2.43
CA ASP A 40 2.82 -8.59 -2.81
C ASP A 40 3.98 -7.86 -2.13
N PHE A 41 4.00 -6.54 -2.24
CA PHE A 41 5.01 -5.71 -1.61
C PHE A 41 5.03 -5.92 -0.09
N ALA A 42 3.87 -5.87 0.57
CA ALA A 42 3.78 -5.95 2.03
C ALA A 42 4.22 -7.31 2.58
N LEU A 43 3.88 -8.41 1.90
CA LEU A 43 4.30 -9.75 2.29
C LEU A 43 5.81 -9.98 2.07
N ALA A 44 6.37 -9.41 1.01
CA ALA A 44 7.80 -9.55 0.68
C ALA A 44 8.72 -8.62 1.49
N ASN A 45 8.22 -7.45 1.91
CA ASN A 45 9.03 -6.37 2.52
C ASN A 45 8.53 -6.00 3.93
N ALA A 46 8.07 -6.98 4.71
CA ALA A 46 7.51 -6.76 6.04
C ALA A 46 8.50 -6.14 7.04
N ASP A 47 9.80 -6.36 6.85
CA ASP A 47 10.90 -5.72 7.58
C ASP A 47 11.04 -4.24 7.22
N VAL A 48 10.95 -3.88 5.93
CA VAL A 48 10.94 -2.49 5.47
C VAL A 48 9.76 -1.73 6.08
N ILE A 49 8.56 -2.33 6.10
CA ILE A 49 7.38 -1.73 6.73
C ILE A 49 7.62 -1.49 8.23
N ARG A 50 8.13 -2.50 8.96
CA ARG A 50 8.42 -2.37 10.40
C ARG A 50 9.43 -1.26 10.67
N VAL A 51 10.44 -1.14 9.83
CA VAL A 51 11.47 -0.11 9.92
C VAL A 51 10.86 1.27 9.66
N GLN A 52 10.01 1.40 8.65
CA GLN A 52 9.30 2.65 8.38
C GLN A 52 8.46 3.10 9.59
N ASP A 53 7.71 2.19 10.22
CA ASP A 53 6.84 2.51 11.35
C ASP A 53 7.61 3.00 12.58
N ARG A 54 8.85 2.53 12.78
CA ARG A 54 9.67 2.86 13.95
C ARG A 54 10.58 4.06 13.71
N ASP A 55 11.23 4.08 12.56
CA ASP A 55 12.46 4.86 12.38
C ASP A 55 12.28 6.03 11.41
N LEU A 56 11.15 6.15 10.69
CA LEU A 56 10.89 7.27 9.79
C LEU A 56 10.94 8.63 10.52
N GLY A 57 10.54 8.67 11.78
CA GLY A 57 10.62 9.87 12.62
C GLY A 57 12.04 10.24 13.07
N SER A 58 13.01 9.33 12.92
CA SER A 58 14.41 9.53 13.31
C SER A 58 15.33 9.93 12.15
N LEU A 59 14.81 9.95 10.91
CA LEU A 59 15.56 10.39 9.74
C LEU A 59 15.80 11.91 9.78
N ASP A 60 16.89 12.34 9.16
CA ASP A 60 17.13 13.74 8.87
C ASP A 60 16.00 14.31 7.99
N GLU A 61 15.71 15.61 8.17
CA GLU A 61 14.52 16.25 7.60
C GLU A 61 14.44 16.12 6.07
N ALA A 62 15.57 16.25 5.37
CA ALA A 62 15.63 16.14 3.91
C ALA A 62 15.27 14.74 3.42
N ASP A 63 15.77 13.70 4.09
CA ASP A 63 15.51 12.30 3.76
C ASP A 63 14.05 11.93 4.08
N ALA A 64 13.56 12.34 5.25
CA ALA A 64 12.17 12.16 5.64
C ALA A 64 11.21 12.86 4.66
N HIS A 65 11.60 14.03 4.15
CA HIS A 65 10.79 14.79 3.20
C HIS A 65 10.58 14.03 1.88
N GLU A 66 11.65 13.46 1.29
CA GLU A 66 11.55 12.70 0.05
C GLU A 66 10.71 11.43 0.22
N VAL A 67 10.93 10.66 1.29
CA VAL A 67 10.13 9.45 1.58
C VAL A 67 8.65 9.80 1.72
N ARG A 68 8.32 10.84 2.50
CA ARG A 68 6.93 11.29 2.68
C ARG A 68 6.32 11.80 1.37
N ARG A 69 7.11 12.44 0.50
CA ARG A 69 6.64 12.88 -0.83
C ARG A 69 6.24 11.69 -1.69
N LEU A 70 7.12 10.68 -1.80
CA LEU A 70 6.85 9.46 -2.57
C LEU A 70 5.63 8.71 -2.05
N GLN A 71 5.49 8.59 -0.73
CA GLN A 71 4.32 7.96 -0.11
C GLN A 71 3.02 8.72 -0.40
N ARG A 72 3.03 10.06 -0.32
CA ARG A 72 1.87 10.88 -0.69
C ARG A 72 1.49 10.66 -2.15
N GLU A 73 2.46 10.68 -3.07
CA GLU A 73 2.17 10.42 -4.49
C GLU A 73 1.60 9.03 -4.72
N TYR A 74 2.07 8.03 -3.98
CA TYR A 74 1.52 6.68 -4.07
C TYR A 74 0.06 6.62 -3.57
N VAL A 75 -0.28 7.33 -2.48
CA VAL A 75 -1.68 7.48 -2.02
C VAL A 75 -2.54 8.12 -3.10
N GLU A 76 -2.06 9.17 -3.75
CA GLU A 76 -2.82 9.88 -4.80
C GLU A 76 -3.10 9.00 -6.03
N LEU A 77 -2.24 8.03 -6.36
CA LEU A 77 -2.54 7.03 -7.39
C LEU A 77 -3.80 6.22 -7.06
N TRP A 78 -3.93 5.78 -5.80
CA TRP A 78 -5.08 5.01 -5.34
C TRP A 78 -6.34 5.87 -5.33
N VAL A 79 -6.25 7.10 -4.82
CA VAL A 79 -7.36 8.05 -4.82
C VAL A 79 -7.84 8.33 -6.25
N GLY A 80 -6.92 8.49 -7.22
CA GLY A 80 -7.28 8.69 -8.63
C GLY A 80 -8.03 7.50 -9.25
N VAL A 81 -7.62 6.27 -8.94
CA VAL A 81 -8.36 5.07 -9.39
C VAL A 81 -9.73 4.96 -8.71
N LEU A 82 -9.79 5.23 -7.41
CA LEU A 82 -11.04 5.20 -6.64
C LEU A 82 -12.03 6.27 -7.12
N ALA A 83 -11.57 7.47 -7.47
CA ALA A 83 -12.42 8.55 -7.97
C ALA A 83 -13.06 8.18 -9.32
N ARG A 84 -12.35 7.45 -10.17
CA ARG A 84 -12.89 6.91 -11.42
C ARG A 84 -13.91 5.79 -11.18
N LEU A 85 -13.72 4.99 -10.14
CA LEU A 85 -14.61 3.87 -9.80
C LEU A 85 -15.86 4.33 -9.04
N ARG A 86 -15.73 5.37 -8.21
CA ARG A 86 -16.74 5.91 -7.30
C ARG A 86 -16.88 7.43 -7.47
N PRO A 87 -17.31 7.91 -8.66
CA PRO A 87 -17.48 9.34 -8.91
C PRO A 87 -18.59 9.97 -8.03
N ASP A 88 -19.40 9.14 -7.37
CA ASP A 88 -20.43 9.53 -6.40
C ASP A 88 -19.88 9.97 -5.02
N ARG A 89 -18.58 9.80 -4.77
CA ARG A 89 -17.96 9.99 -3.46
C ARG A 89 -17.02 11.19 -3.40
N ALA A 90 -17.00 11.85 -2.25
CA ALA A 90 -16.06 12.93 -1.99
C ALA A 90 -14.63 12.39 -1.94
N GLU A 91 -13.69 13.13 -2.51
CA GLU A 91 -12.27 12.75 -2.54
C GLU A 91 -11.68 12.53 -1.14
N SER A 92 -12.13 13.29 -0.15
CA SER A 92 -11.74 13.11 1.26
C SER A 92 -12.13 11.74 1.81
N GLU A 93 -13.32 11.23 1.46
CA GLU A 93 -13.76 9.88 1.81
C GLU A 93 -12.85 8.84 1.14
N LEU A 94 -12.56 9.01 -0.14
CA LEU A 94 -11.70 8.08 -0.90
C LEU A 94 -10.28 8.02 -0.34
N ARG A 95 -9.73 9.16 0.09
CA ARG A 95 -8.42 9.23 0.74
C ARG A 95 -8.41 8.51 2.10
N ILE A 96 -9.46 8.67 2.91
CA ILE A 96 -9.60 7.93 4.17
C ILE A 96 -9.65 6.43 3.90
N ARG A 97 -10.42 5.99 2.90
CA ARG A 97 -10.50 4.58 2.51
C ARG A 97 -9.15 4.04 2.05
N ALA A 98 -8.40 4.78 1.24
CA ALA A 98 -7.06 4.39 0.81
C ALA A 98 -6.12 4.19 2.02
N HIS A 99 -6.09 5.14 2.96
CA HIS A 99 -5.29 4.99 4.19
C HIS A 99 -5.73 3.81 5.06
N ALA A 100 -7.03 3.58 5.20
CA ALA A 100 -7.55 2.43 5.94
C ALA A 100 -7.13 1.10 5.30
N ALA A 101 -7.21 0.99 3.97
CA ALA A 101 -6.73 -0.17 3.23
C ALA A 101 -5.22 -0.38 3.38
N PHE A 102 -4.41 0.68 3.34
CA PHE A 102 -2.98 0.58 3.62
C PHE A 102 -2.70 0.09 5.05
N GLY A 103 -3.42 0.61 6.06
CA GLY A 103 -3.28 0.12 7.43
C GLY A 103 -3.63 -1.37 7.56
N LEU A 104 -4.67 -1.82 6.85
CA LEU A 104 -5.06 -3.23 6.80
C LEU A 104 -3.96 -4.10 6.17
N ILE A 105 -3.49 -3.73 4.98
CA ILE A 105 -2.46 -4.49 4.22
C ILE A 105 -1.12 -4.48 4.97
N ASN A 106 -0.73 -3.33 5.54
CA ASN A 106 0.52 -3.17 6.27
C ASN A 106 0.46 -3.68 7.71
N SER A 107 -0.66 -4.26 8.15
CA SER A 107 -0.72 -5.01 9.42
C SER A 107 0.04 -6.35 9.37
N THR A 108 0.51 -6.76 8.18
CA THR A 108 1.24 -8.01 7.94
C THR A 108 2.43 -8.28 8.86
N PRO A 109 3.28 -7.29 9.26
CA PRO A 109 4.38 -7.53 10.19
C PRO A 109 3.91 -7.97 11.58
N HIS A 110 2.66 -7.66 11.95
CA HIS A 110 2.03 -7.98 13.24
C HIS A 110 1.20 -9.27 13.17
N SER A 111 0.53 -9.52 12.04
CA SER A 111 -0.45 -10.60 11.88
C SER A 111 0.11 -11.90 11.29
N ALA A 112 1.26 -11.86 10.59
CA ALA A 112 1.85 -13.06 9.96
C ALA A 112 2.52 -14.05 10.95
N ARG A 113 2.53 -13.73 12.26
CA ARG A 113 3.08 -14.57 13.33
C ARG A 113 2.02 -14.89 14.39
N ILE A 114 1.01 -15.67 14.03
CA ILE A 114 0.07 -16.22 15.01
C ILE A 114 0.70 -17.47 15.64
N HIS A 115 1.01 -17.43 16.94
CA HIS A 115 1.44 -18.59 17.75
C HIS A 115 2.58 -19.45 17.14
N GLY A 116 3.59 -18.83 16.52
CA GLY A 116 4.74 -19.55 15.97
C GLY A 116 4.46 -20.37 14.69
N ARG A 117 3.23 -20.34 14.17
CA ARG A 117 2.84 -20.96 12.91
C ARG A 117 2.43 -19.87 11.93
N ARG A 118 3.18 -19.72 10.84
CA ARG A 118 2.82 -18.82 9.74
C ARG A 118 1.80 -19.55 8.86
N PRO A 119 0.56 -19.06 8.69
CA PRO A 119 -0.34 -19.56 7.67
C PRO A 119 0.38 -19.49 6.31
N ALA A 120 0.05 -20.38 5.37
CA ALA A 120 0.65 -20.31 4.03
C ALA A 120 0.44 -18.92 3.43
N ASP A 121 1.49 -18.31 2.88
CA ASP A 121 1.44 -16.92 2.38
C ASP A 121 0.32 -16.71 1.35
N ARG A 122 -0.07 -17.75 0.61
CA ARG A 122 -1.23 -17.74 -0.32
C ARG A 122 -2.56 -17.47 0.39
N VAL A 123 -2.76 -18.01 1.59
CA VAL A 123 -3.98 -17.81 2.37
C VAL A 123 -4.03 -16.38 2.90
N VAL A 124 -2.92 -15.89 3.45
CA VAL A 124 -2.82 -14.51 3.96
C VAL A 124 -3.06 -13.51 2.83
N ARG A 125 -2.43 -13.75 1.68
CA ARG A 125 -2.64 -12.95 0.47
C ARG A 125 -4.12 -12.84 0.10
N GLY A 126 -4.81 -13.97 -0.05
CA GLY A 126 -6.22 -13.98 -0.46
C GLY A 126 -7.10 -13.18 0.50
N ILE A 127 -6.90 -13.37 1.82
CA ILE A 127 -7.64 -12.63 2.85
C ILE A 127 -7.41 -11.11 2.73
N LEU A 128 -6.15 -10.68 2.59
CA LEU A 128 -5.83 -9.25 2.49
C LEU A 128 -6.37 -8.63 1.21
N GLU A 129 -6.28 -9.33 0.07
CA GLU A 129 -6.84 -8.88 -1.20
C GLU A 129 -8.37 -8.71 -1.11
N ASP A 130 -9.07 -9.71 -0.55
CA ASP A 130 -10.54 -9.70 -0.40
C ASP A 130 -11.01 -8.59 0.56
N MET A 131 -10.34 -8.44 1.70
CA MET A 131 -10.69 -7.41 2.69
C MET A 131 -10.40 -6.01 2.16
N ALA A 132 -9.26 -5.80 1.49
CA ALA A 132 -8.90 -4.52 0.89
C ALA A 132 -9.93 -4.14 -0.18
N TRP A 133 -10.26 -5.06 -1.10
CA TRP A 133 -11.30 -4.84 -2.10
C TRP A 133 -12.61 -4.42 -1.46
N SER A 134 -13.10 -5.21 -0.50
CA SER A 134 -14.36 -4.96 0.19
C SER A 134 -14.37 -3.58 0.85
N SER A 135 -13.30 -3.19 1.57
CA SER A 135 -13.20 -1.90 2.25
C SER A 135 -13.20 -0.68 1.31
N LEU A 136 -12.68 -0.86 0.09
CA LEU A 136 -12.53 0.21 -0.89
C LEU A 136 -13.77 0.37 -1.77
N THR A 137 -14.53 -0.71 -1.95
CA THR A 137 -15.72 -0.70 -2.81
C THR A 137 -17.06 -0.64 -2.07
N SER A 138 -17.07 -0.81 -0.73
CA SER A 138 -18.30 -0.73 0.06
C SER A 138 -18.95 0.65 0.12
#